data_AF-A0A2P7YZG9-F1
#
_entry.id   AF-A0A2P7YZG9-F1
#
_cell.length_a   1.000
_cell.length_b   1.000
_cell.length_c   1.000
_cell.angle_alpha   90.00
_cell.angle_beta   90.00
_cell.angle_gamma   90.00
#
_symmetry.space_group_name_H-M   'P 1'
#
loop_
_entity.id
_entity.type
_entity.pdbx_description
1 polymer ?
#
loop_
_entity_poly.entity_id
_entity_poly.type
_entity_poly.pdbx_seq_one_letter_code
_entity_poly.pdbx_strand_id
1 'polypeptide(L)'
;MPPKARTPVTILKFKRSRSTYSIPLILDKKSLNQETFITALTNAINSTGGLRIVDNLDPEEEGIPPPEEEGVEVSAEDILLALPKDRNAPHENNWFPVEDDKQLEDLVFNDYDYIAFKFADDLGFHIEESEFGDQQE
;
A
#
# COMPACT_ATOMS: atom_id res chain seq x y z
N MET A 1 33.04 -22.95 7.71
CA MET A 1 32.38 -21.73 8.22
C MET A 1 30.89 -22.02 8.30
N PRO A 2 30.21 -21.69 9.41
CA PRO A 2 28.75 -21.77 9.44
C PRO A 2 28.18 -20.72 8.47
N PRO A 3 27.07 -21.02 7.76
CA PRO A 3 26.42 -20.04 6.91
C PRO A 3 25.97 -18.85 7.77
N LYS A 4 26.25 -17.62 7.32
CA LYS A 4 25.70 -16.41 7.95
C LYS A 4 24.18 -16.54 7.92
N ALA A 5 23.53 -16.31 9.06
CA ALA A 5 22.07 -16.28 9.16
C ALA A 5 21.51 -15.35 8.08
N ARG A 6 20.56 -15.83 7.29
CA ARG A 6 19.90 -15.01 6.27
C ARG A 6 18.98 -14.02 6.98
N THR A 7 19.10 -12.74 6.66
CA THR A 7 18.16 -11.74 7.17
C THR A 7 16.78 -12.05 6.61
N PRO A 8 15.74 -12.18 7.47
CA PRO A 8 14.39 -12.45 6.98
C PRO A 8 13.90 -11.27 6.14
N VAL A 9 13.22 -11.58 5.04
CA VAL A 9 12.52 -10.61 4.18
C VAL A 9 11.04 -10.82 4.40
N THR A 10 10.30 -9.73 4.60
CA THR A 10 8.84 -9.72 4.75
C THR A 10 8.24 -8.99 3.56
N ILE A 11 7.22 -9.54 2.93
CA ILE A 11 6.50 -8.89 1.83
C ILE A 11 5.28 -8.17 2.41
N LEU A 12 5.20 -6.85 2.30
CA LEU A 12 4.02 -6.08 2.74
C LEU A 12 3.17 -5.65 1.54
N LYS A 13 1.86 -5.55 1.74
CA LYS A 13 0.93 -5.04 0.72
C LYS A 13 0.48 -3.63 1.10
N PHE A 14 0.91 -2.65 0.32
CA PHE A 14 0.45 -1.28 0.40
C PHE A 14 -0.77 -1.10 -0.50
N LYS A 15 -1.90 -0.64 0.05
CA LYS A 15 -3.18 -0.57 -0.66
C LYS A 15 -3.83 0.81 -0.60
N ARG A 16 -4.42 1.20 -1.73
CA ARG A 16 -5.26 2.40 -1.89
C ARG A 16 -6.31 2.12 -2.98
N SER A 17 -7.58 2.31 -2.68
CA SER A 17 -8.70 1.96 -3.57
C SER A 17 -8.48 0.56 -4.17
N ARG A 18 -8.36 0.43 -5.49
CA ARG A 18 -8.05 -0.84 -6.20
C ARG A 18 -6.56 -1.10 -6.41
N SER A 19 -5.69 -0.14 -6.11
CA SER A 19 -4.23 -0.25 -6.30
C SER A 19 -3.59 -1.06 -5.17
N THR A 20 -2.68 -1.96 -5.53
CA THR A 20 -1.90 -2.77 -4.58
C THR A 20 -0.43 -2.80 -4.99
N TYR A 21 0.46 -2.40 -4.08
CA TYR A 21 1.90 -2.54 -4.22
C TYR A 21 2.42 -3.57 -3.23
N SER A 22 2.95 -4.69 -3.73
CA SER A 22 3.56 -5.73 -2.90
C SER A 22 5.07 -5.52 -2.84
N ILE A 23 5.57 -5.11 -1.67
CA ILE A 23 6.95 -4.64 -1.52
C ILE A 23 7.71 -5.56 -0.55
N PRO A 24 8.80 -6.20 -0.99
CA PRO A 24 9.68 -6.94 -0.10
C PRO A 24 10.54 -5.99 0.73
N LEU A 25 10.52 -6.14 2.05
CA LEU A 25 11.25 -5.31 3.00
C LEU A 25 12.05 -6.18 3.96
N ILE A 26 13.21 -5.68 4.36
CA ILE A 26 13.98 -6.24 5.47
C ILE A 26 13.58 -5.45 6.71
N LEU A 27 12.76 -6.06 7.57
CA LEU A 27 12.22 -5.41 8.77
C LEU A 27 13.07 -5.76 9.99
N ASP A 28 13.71 -4.72 10.55
CA ASP A 28 14.40 -4.74 11.84
C ASP A 28 14.06 -3.46 12.60
N LYS A 29 14.57 -3.32 13.84
CA LYS A 29 14.28 -2.14 14.68
C LYS A 29 14.65 -0.79 14.07
N LYS A 30 15.54 -0.74 13.08
CA LYS A 30 15.97 0.48 12.40
C LYS A 30 15.17 0.76 11.12
N SER A 31 14.59 -0.25 10.50
CA SER A 31 13.78 -0.12 9.28
C SER A 31 12.26 -0.18 9.53
N LEU A 32 11.85 -0.51 10.76
CA LEU A 32 10.45 -0.49 11.20
C LEU A 32 10.02 0.93 11.57
N ASN A 33 9.96 1.81 10.57
CA ASN A 33 9.52 3.21 10.72
C ASN A 33 8.77 3.69 9.47
N GLN A 34 8.07 4.81 9.61
CA GLN A 34 7.31 5.43 8.53
C GLN A 34 8.18 5.83 7.36
N GLU A 35 9.35 6.43 7.61
CA GLU A 35 10.26 6.91 6.56
C GLU A 35 10.65 5.78 5.60
N THR A 36 10.99 4.61 6.15
CA THR A 36 11.36 3.43 5.35
C THR A 36 10.19 2.94 4.50
N PHE A 37 8.98 2.87 5.08
CA PHE A 37 7.78 2.41 4.38
C PHE A 37 7.35 3.38 3.28
N ILE A 38 7.30 4.67 3.59
CA ILE A 38 6.96 5.72 2.63
C ILE A 38 7.99 5.76 1.50
N THR A 39 9.29 5.76 1.82
CA THR A 39 10.34 5.76 0.79
C THR A 39 10.25 4.54 -0.12
N ALA A 40 10.03 3.35 0.44
CA ALA A 40 9.89 2.14 -0.35
C ALA A 40 8.64 2.18 -1.25
N LEU A 41 7.52 2.67 -0.72
CA LEU A 41 6.27 2.83 -1.46
C LEU A 41 6.39 3.87 -2.58
N THR A 42 6.90 5.07 -2.29
CA THR A 42 7.15 6.13 -3.28
C THR A 42 8.01 5.61 -4.43
N ASN A 43 9.11 4.92 -4.12
CA ASN A 43 9.98 4.34 -5.13
C ASN A 43 9.25 3.29 -5.98
N ALA A 44 8.43 2.42 -5.36
CA ALA A 44 7.67 1.40 -6.07
C ALA A 44 6.63 2.03 -7.01
N ILE A 45 5.89 3.05 -6.55
CA ILE A 45 4.92 3.79 -7.35
C ILE A 45 5.61 4.45 -8.55
N ASN A 46 6.63 5.26 -8.31
CA ASN A 46 7.28 6.03 -9.38
C ASN A 46 8.02 5.13 -10.38
N SER A 47 8.60 4.02 -9.92
CA SER A 47 9.27 3.05 -10.80
C SER A 47 8.30 2.24 -11.68
N THR A 48 7.01 2.21 -11.34
CA THR A 48 5.97 1.49 -12.10
C THR A 48 5.15 2.40 -13.01
N GLY A 49 5.56 3.65 -13.17
CA GLY A 49 4.90 4.63 -14.05
C GLY A 49 3.99 5.61 -13.32
N GLY A 50 4.11 5.74 -11.99
CA GLY A 50 3.36 6.69 -11.18
C GLY A 50 2.05 6.13 -10.62
N LEU A 51 1.41 6.91 -9.75
CA LEU A 51 0.14 6.55 -9.11
C LEU A 51 -1.01 6.81 -10.08
N ARG A 52 -1.81 5.76 -10.32
CA ARG A 52 -3.07 5.89 -11.06
C ARG A 52 -4.16 6.41 -10.12
N ILE A 53 -4.77 7.53 -10.48
CA ILE A 53 -5.89 8.12 -9.75
C ILE A 53 -7.18 7.55 -10.34
N VAL A 54 -7.64 6.45 -9.77
CA VAL A 54 -8.76 5.64 -10.31
C VAL A 54 -10.14 6.21 -9.98
N ASP A 55 -10.23 7.15 -9.05
CA ASP A 55 -11.50 7.70 -8.53
C ASP A 55 -12.17 8.72 -9.48
N ASN A 56 -11.58 8.98 -10.65
CA ASN A 56 -12.16 9.82 -11.72
C ASN A 56 -12.86 9.02 -12.84
N LEU A 57 -12.98 7.69 -12.73
CA LEU A 57 -13.72 6.90 -13.71
C LEU A 57 -15.22 6.96 -13.39
N ASP A 58 -15.96 7.75 -14.16
CA ASP A 58 -17.41 7.77 -14.15
C ASP A 58 -17.92 6.34 -14.40
N PRO A 59 -18.72 5.74 -13.48
CA PRO A 59 -19.27 4.40 -13.67
C PRO A 59 -20.19 4.30 -14.90
N GLU A 60 -20.58 5.42 -15.52
CA GLU A 60 -21.35 5.45 -16.78
C GLU A 60 -20.49 5.32 -18.06
N GLU A 61 -19.16 5.44 -17.99
CA GLU A 61 -18.26 5.15 -19.13
C GLU A 61 -17.94 3.64 -19.21
N GLU A 62 -18.95 2.83 -19.49
CA GLU A 62 -18.77 1.44 -19.90
C GLU A 62 -17.93 1.36 -21.20
N GLY A 63 -16.69 0.90 -21.09
CA GLY A 63 -16.04 0.15 -22.17
C GLY A 63 -14.94 0.84 -22.98
N ILE A 64 -14.47 2.02 -22.59
CA ILE A 64 -13.27 2.60 -23.19
C ILE A 64 -12.33 3.01 -22.04
N PRO A 65 -11.21 2.29 -21.79
CA PRO A 65 -10.22 2.80 -20.86
C PRO A 65 -9.77 4.18 -21.38
N PRO A 66 -9.79 5.24 -20.56
CA PRO A 66 -9.28 6.53 -20.98
C PRO A 66 -7.84 6.36 -21.49
N PRO A 67 -7.45 7.13 -22.52
CA PRO A 67 -6.14 7.00 -23.15
C PRO A 67 -5.06 7.13 -22.08
N GLU A 68 -4.26 6.05 -21.91
CA GLU A 68 -3.09 5.93 -21.02
C GLU A 68 -2.85 7.16 -20.14
N GLU A 69 -3.61 7.31 -19.06
CA GLU A 69 -3.27 8.35 -18.08
C GLU A 69 -1.89 7.99 -17.53
N GLU A 70 -0.90 8.83 -17.85
CA GLU A 70 0.41 8.79 -17.22
C GLU A 70 0.18 8.90 -15.72
N GLY A 71 0.68 7.92 -14.95
CA GLY A 71 0.53 7.94 -13.51
C GLY A 71 1.21 9.18 -12.93
N VAL A 72 0.62 9.73 -11.88
CA VAL A 72 1.17 10.91 -11.21
C VAL A 72 2.39 10.50 -10.41
N GLU A 73 3.52 11.17 -10.61
CA GLU A 73 4.69 11.00 -9.76
C GLU A 73 4.35 11.43 -8.33
N VAL A 74 4.61 10.56 -7.36
CA VAL A 74 4.30 10.84 -5.95
C VAL A 74 5.55 11.26 -5.20
N SER A 75 5.36 12.20 -4.27
CA SER A 75 6.38 12.58 -3.30
C SER A 75 6.15 11.85 -1.97
N ALA A 76 7.18 11.78 -1.13
CA ALA A 76 7.04 11.18 0.21
C ALA A 76 6.15 12.02 1.15
N GLU A 77 6.11 13.34 0.96
CA GLU A 77 5.33 14.27 1.80
C GLU A 77 3.82 14.19 1.55
N ASP A 78 3.42 13.69 0.38
CA ASP A 78 2.02 13.53 -0.01
C ASP A 78 1.43 12.17 0.41
N ILE A 79 2.24 11.26 0.95
CA ILE A 79 1.82 9.91 1.34
C ILE A 79 1.66 9.84 2.85
N LEU A 80 0.50 9.36 3.28
CA LEU A 80 0.26 8.96 4.66
C LEU A 80 -0.09 7.48 4.72
N LEU A 81 0.25 6.83 5.85
CA LEU A 81 0.04 5.40 6.06
C LEU A 81 -0.98 5.16 7.17
N ALA A 82 -1.69 4.04 7.08
CA ALA A 82 -2.54 3.54 8.14
C ALA A 82 -2.49 2.01 8.24
N LEU A 83 -2.67 1.52 9.45
CA LEU A 83 -2.80 0.10 9.74
C LEU A 83 -4.26 -0.27 9.94
N PRO A 84 -4.68 -1.49 9.56
CA PRO A 84 -6.04 -1.92 9.83
C PRO A 84 -6.20 -2.14 11.34
N LYS A 85 -7.33 -1.69 11.91
CA LYS A 85 -7.66 -1.96 13.31
C LYS A 85 -7.83 -3.47 13.57
N ASP A 86 -8.35 -4.19 12.57
CA ASP A 86 -8.37 -5.65 12.54
C ASP A 86 -7.66 -6.15 11.27
N ARG A 87 -6.54 -6.85 11.45
CA ARG A 87 -5.75 -7.41 10.35
C ARG A 87 -6.49 -8.49 9.57
N ASN A 88 -7.52 -9.10 10.15
CA ASN A 88 -8.32 -10.14 9.48
C ASN A 88 -9.45 -9.56 8.64
N ALA A 89 -9.80 -8.28 8.84
CA ALA A 89 -10.90 -7.61 8.17
C ALA A 89 -10.50 -6.23 7.61
N PRO A 90 -9.41 -6.12 6.82
CA PRO A 90 -8.92 -4.83 6.34
C PRO A 90 -9.90 -4.12 5.39
N HIS A 91 -10.80 -4.88 4.74
CA HIS A 91 -11.80 -4.37 3.81
C HIS A 91 -13.01 -3.71 4.51
N GLU A 92 -13.14 -3.85 5.83
CA GLU A 92 -14.09 -3.05 6.62
C GLU A 92 -13.69 -1.57 6.70
N ASN A 93 -12.51 -1.21 6.17
CA ASN A 93 -12.01 0.16 6.10
C ASN A 93 -11.90 0.88 7.45
N ASN A 94 -11.68 0.08 8.50
CA ASN A 94 -11.41 0.56 9.84
C ASN A 94 -9.91 0.77 10.03
N TRP A 95 -9.44 1.97 9.70
CA TRP A 95 -8.02 2.31 9.67
C TRP A 95 -7.56 3.07 10.93
N PHE A 96 -6.30 2.85 11.30
CA PHE A 96 -5.58 3.57 12.35
C PHE A 96 -4.37 4.27 11.72
N PRO A 97 -4.41 5.61 11.57
CA PRO A 97 -3.31 6.37 10.98
C PRO A 97 -2.00 6.18 11.76
N VAL A 98 -0.91 6.02 11.01
CA VAL A 98 0.44 6.00 11.58
C VAL A 98 0.93 7.45 11.63
N GLU A 99 0.92 8.03 12.83
CA GLU A 99 1.34 9.40 13.12
C GLU A 99 2.72 9.44 13.80
N ASP A 100 3.10 8.37 14.50
CA ASP A 100 4.37 8.23 15.22
C ASP A 100 4.95 6.81 15.03
N ASP A 101 6.26 6.71 14.83
CA ASP A 101 6.98 5.43 14.70
C ASP A 101 6.80 4.50 15.91
N LYS A 102 6.48 5.04 17.09
CA LYS A 102 6.14 4.22 18.28
C LYS A 102 4.96 3.29 18.04
N GLN A 103 4.06 3.63 17.12
CA GLN A 103 2.93 2.77 16.74
C GLN A 103 3.41 1.54 15.96
N LEU A 104 4.62 1.57 15.41
CA LEU A 104 5.24 0.50 14.64
C LEU A 104 6.24 -0.34 15.46
N GLU A 105 6.89 0.23 16.48
CA GLU A 105 8.01 -0.38 17.21
C GLU A 105 7.78 -1.82 17.69
N ASP A 106 6.57 -2.13 18.17
CA ASP A 106 6.21 -3.44 18.72
C ASP A 106 5.44 -4.33 17.73
N LEU A 107 5.21 -3.87 16.50
CA LEU A 107 4.48 -4.64 15.51
C LEU A 107 5.37 -5.67 14.85
N VAL A 108 4.90 -6.92 14.85
CA VAL A 108 5.43 -7.97 13.99
C VAL A 108 4.54 -8.04 12.76
N PHE A 109 5.14 -7.89 11.58
CA PHE A 109 4.44 -8.07 10.32
C PHE A 109 4.62 -9.49 9.80
N ASN A 110 3.54 -10.08 9.31
CA ASN A 110 3.57 -11.30 8.53
C ASN A 110 3.66 -10.95 7.04
N ASP A 111 4.04 -11.93 6.23
CA ASP A 111 3.94 -11.80 4.79
C ASP A 111 2.49 -11.52 4.39
N TYR A 112 2.35 -10.55 3.49
CA TYR A 112 1.10 -10.03 2.94
C TYR A 112 0.20 -9.30 3.92
N ASP A 113 0.70 -8.89 5.09
CA ASP A 113 0.00 -7.92 5.94
C ASP A 113 -0.27 -6.62 5.15
N TYR A 114 -1.43 -6.01 5.42
CA TYR A 114 -1.88 -4.82 4.71
C TYR A 114 -1.49 -3.54 5.45
N ILE A 115 -1.02 -2.57 4.68
CA ILE A 115 -0.87 -1.18 5.08
C ILE A 115 -1.69 -0.36 4.08
N ALA A 116 -2.67 0.39 4.57
CA ALA A 116 -3.33 1.37 3.71
C ALA A 116 -2.42 2.58 3.54
N PHE A 117 -2.46 3.19 2.36
CA PHE A 117 -1.91 4.51 2.15
C PHE A 117 -2.96 5.42 1.54
N LYS A 118 -2.79 6.71 1.74
CA LYS A 118 -3.60 7.74 1.08
C LYS A 118 -2.65 8.77 0.47
N PHE A 119 -3.02 9.30 -0.70
CA PHE A 119 -2.30 10.37 -1.37
C PHE A 119 -3.03 11.72 -1.12
N ALA A 120 -2.44 12.83 -1.56
CA ALA A 120 -2.95 14.17 -1.29
C ALA A 120 -4.37 14.44 -1.84
N ASP A 121 -4.82 13.63 -2.81
CA ASP A 121 -6.16 13.66 -3.39
C ASP A 121 -7.23 12.96 -2.53
N ASP A 122 -6.81 12.13 -1.57
CA ASP A 122 -7.72 11.34 -0.73
C ASP A 122 -8.13 12.06 0.56
N LEU A 123 -9.44 12.09 0.81
CA LEU A 123 -10.01 12.54 2.09
C LEU A 123 -9.71 11.57 3.25
N GLY A 124 -9.47 10.29 2.97
CA GLY A 124 -9.26 9.26 3.98
C GLY A 124 -8.66 7.98 3.42
N PHE A 125 -8.38 7.02 4.30
CA PHE A 125 -7.89 5.70 3.91
C PHE A 125 -9.05 4.85 3.43
N HIS A 126 -8.95 4.36 2.20
CA HIS A 126 -9.94 3.45 1.63
C HIS A 126 -9.25 2.39 0.77
N ILE A 127 -9.68 1.14 0.91
CA ILE A 127 -9.30 0.04 0.03
C ILE A 127 -10.55 -0.68 -0.43
N GLU A 128 -10.51 -1.17 -1.66
CA GLU A 128 -11.56 -2.01 -2.24
C GLU A 128 -11.07 -3.46 -2.33
N GLU A 129 -12.01 -4.39 -2.29
CA GLU A 129 -11.73 -5.76 -2.75
C GLU A 129 -11.62 -5.73 -4.28
N SER A 130 -10.60 -6.42 -4.81
CA SER A 130 -10.58 -6.69 -6.24
C SER A 130 -11.65 -7.74 -6.51
N GLU A 131 -12.82 -7.30 -6.97
CA GLU A 131 -13.81 -8.18 -7.57
C GLU A 131 -13.25 -8.68 -8.91
N PHE A 132 -12.40 -9.71 -8.86
CA PHE A 132 -12.38 -10.63 -9.98
C PHE A 132 -13.73 -11.33 -9.92
N GLY A 133 -14.71 -10.80 -10.67
CA GLY A 133 -15.97 -11.49 -10.85
C GLY A 133 -15.68 -12.94 -11.19
N ASP A 134 -16.37 -13.87 -10.54
CA ASP A 134 -16.32 -15.29 -10.85
C ASP A 134 -16.58 -15.45 -12.36
N GLN A 135 -15.50 -15.50 -13.14
CA GLN A 135 -15.57 -16.01 -14.50
C GLN A 135 -15.73 -17.52 -14.32
N GLN A 136 -16.98 -17.92 -14.11
CA GLN A 136 -17.40 -19.30 -14.26
C GLN A 136 -16.99 -19.74 -15.67
N GLU A 137 -15.95 -20.57 -15.75
CA GLU A 137 -15.67 -21.40 -16.93
C GLU A 137 -16.82 -22.38 -17.20
#